data_AF-A0A5C4IV37-F1
#
_entry.id   AF-A0A5C4IV37-F1
#
_cell.length_a   1.000
_cell.length_b   1.000
_cell.length_c   1.000
_cell.angle_alpha   90.00
_cell.angle_beta   90.00
_cell.angle_gamma   90.00
#
_symmetry.space_group_name_H-M   'P 1'
#
loop_
_entity.id
_entity.type
_entity.pdbx_description
1 polymer ?
#
loop_
_entity_poly.entity_id
_entity_poly.type
_entity_poly.pdbx_seq_one_letter_code
_entity_poly.pdbx_strand_id
1 'polypeptide(L)' 'MRLVPASTPTTTFPGGSSLLGKKVEIQRQGKVLRVGYVESATPSGEVVWLEASGIEQRAMYGPAFGHRVIPLSD' A
#
# COMPACT_ATOMS: atom_id res chain seq x y z
N MET A 1 36.66 -5.32 12.17
CA MET A 1 35.26 -5.76 12.31
C MET A 1 34.38 -4.66 11.73
N ARG A 2 33.87 -4.83 10.50
CA ARG A 2 33.16 -3.78 9.75
C ARG A 2 31.66 -4.03 9.87
N LEU A 3 30.93 -3.13 10.51
CA LEU A 3 29.48 -3.19 10.62
C LEU A 3 28.88 -2.99 9.23
N VAL A 4 28.26 -4.04 8.68
CA VAL A 4 27.40 -3.94 7.50
C VAL A 4 26.10 -3.23 7.94
N PRO A 5 25.71 -2.10 7.33
CA PRO A 5 24.44 -1.48 7.64
C PRO A 5 23.32 -2.44 7.24
N ALA A 6 22.36 -2.65 8.15
CA ALA A 6 21.17 -3.42 7.86
C ALA A 6 20.46 -2.78 6.66
N SER A 7 20.29 -3.56 5.59
CA SER A 7 19.45 -3.19 4.46
C SER A 7 18.03 -3.02 4.98
N THR A 8 17.61 -1.79 5.29
CA THR A 8 16.20 -1.51 5.43
C THR A 8 15.53 -1.95 4.14
N PRO A 9 14.50 -2.81 4.16
CA PRO A 9 13.69 -3.01 2.98
C PRO A 9 13.04 -1.66 2.71
N THR A 10 13.65 -0.89 1.82
CA THR A 10 13.01 0.26 1.19
C THR A 10 11.91 -0.36 0.36
N THR A 11 10.76 -0.62 0.98
CA THR A 11 9.54 -1.01 0.29
C THR A 11 9.13 0.22 -0.52
N THR A 12 9.74 0.36 -1.68
CA THR A 12 9.37 1.33 -2.70
C THR A 12 7.90 1.13 -2.98
N PHE A 13 7.09 2.15 -2.70
CA PHE A 13 5.70 2.16 -3.12
C PHE A 13 5.71 2.05 -4.65
N PRO A 14 5.14 0.99 -5.26
CA PRO A 14 5.32 0.70 -6.69
C PRO A 14 4.63 1.70 -7.64
N GLY A 15 4.23 2.88 -7.14
CA GLY A 15 3.42 3.86 -7.85
C GLY A 15 1.98 3.37 -7.97
N GLY A 16 1.02 4.14 -7.46
CA GLY A 16 -0.38 3.74 -7.34
C GLY A 16 -1.03 3.43 -8.68
N SER A 17 -0.56 4.07 -9.75
CA SER A 17 -0.97 3.78 -11.12
C SER A 17 -0.72 2.33 -11.54
N SER A 18 0.37 1.70 -11.05
CA SER A 18 0.68 0.29 -11.35
C SER A 18 -0.16 -0.70 -10.52
N LEU A 19 -0.89 -0.17 -9.54
CA LEU A 19 -1.73 -0.93 -8.61
C LEU A 19 -3.22 -0.89 -8.97
N LEU A 20 -3.65 -0.04 -9.90
CA LEU A 20 -5.06 0.05 -10.32
C LEU A 20 -5.62 -1.34 -10.69
N GLY A 21 -6.79 -1.67 -10.13
CA GLY A 21 -7.47 -2.95 -10.32
C GLY A 21 -6.80 -4.14 -9.62
N LYS A 22 -5.65 -3.97 -8.97
CA LYS A 22 -4.96 -5.05 -8.25
C LYS A 22 -5.43 -5.14 -6.81
N LYS A 23 -5.39 -6.36 -6.29
CA LYS A 23 -5.59 -6.63 -4.86
C LYS A 23 -4.33 -6.26 -4.08
N VAL A 24 -4.51 -5.52 -2.99
CA VAL A 24 -3.41 -5.08 -2.13
C VAL A 24 -3.73 -5.34 -0.68
N GLU A 25 -2.69 -5.55 0.11
CA GLU A 25 -2.73 -5.50 1.56
C GLU A 25 -2.24 -4.14 2.05
N ILE A 26 -3.01 -3.53 2.94
CA ILE A 26 -2.66 -2.31 3.64
C ILE A 26 -2.13 -2.67 5.02
N GLN A 27 -0.92 -2.25 5.33
CA GLN A 27 -0.34 -2.41 6.65
C GLN A 27 -0.05 -1.08 7.34
N ARG A 28 -0.11 -1.06 8.67
CA ARG A 28 0.41 0.02 9.52
C ARG A 28 1.15 -0.59 10.70
N GLN A 29 2.41 -0.17 10.90
CA GLN A 29 3.27 -0.72 11.96
C GLN A 29 3.35 -2.25 11.96
N GLY A 30 3.42 -2.86 10.76
CA GLY A 30 3.51 -4.32 10.58
C GLY A 30 2.21 -5.09 10.83
N LYS A 31 1.08 -4.40 11.11
CA LYS A 31 -0.24 -5.02 11.24
C LYS A 31 -1.06 -4.77 9.98
N VAL A 32 -1.75 -5.80 9.50
CA VAL A 32 -2.72 -5.68 8.42
C VAL A 32 -3.92 -4.87 8.91
N LEU A 33 -4.20 -3.77 8.22
CA LEU A 33 -5.38 -2.94 8.46
C LEU A 33 -6.53 -3.34 7.55
N ARG A 34 -6.23 -3.64 6.28
CA ARG A 34 -7.24 -3.90 5.25
C ARG A 34 -6.66 -4.66 4.07
N VAL A 35 -7.49 -5.45 3.41
CA VAL A 35 -7.20 -6.04 2.10
C VAL A 35 -8.31 -5.63 1.14
N GLY A 36 -7.97 -5.18 -0.06
CA GLY A 36 -8.96 -4.76 -1.04
C GLY A 36 -8.38 -4.47 -2.41
N TYR A 37 -9.24 -4.15 -3.37
CA TYR A 37 -8.86 -3.77 -4.71
C TYR A 37 -8.66 -2.26 -4.80
N VAL A 38 -7.63 -1.84 -5.52
CA VAL A 38 -7.35 -0.43 -5.76
C VAL A 38 -8.26 0.08 -6.87
N GLU A 39 -9.16 1.01 -6.52
CA GLU A 39 -10.10 1.65 -7.44
C GLU A 39 -9.44 2.80 -8.21
N SER A 40 -8.66 3.63 -7.51
CA SER A 40 -8.05 4.84 -8.07
C SER A 40 -6.76 5.21 -7.35
N ALA A 41 -5.91 6.02 -7.98
CA ALA A 41 -4.69 6.55 -7.40
C ALA A 41 -4.55 8.05 -7.66
N THR A 42 -3.79 8.73 -6.81
CA THR A 42 -3.35 10.11 -7.06
C THR A 42 -2.45 10.16 -8.30
N PRO A 43 -2.33 11.32 -8.98
CA PRO A 43 -1.44 11.45 -10.13
C PRO A 43 0.03 11.15 -9.83
N SER A 44 0.51 11.47 -8.61
CA SER A 44 1.86 11.10 -8.15
C SER A 44 2.00 9.59 -7.90
N GLY A 45 0.88 8.88 -7.76
CA GLY A 45 0.85 7.48 -7.40
C GLY A 45 1.28 7.22 -5.96
N GLU A 46 1.40 8.20 -5.07
CA GLU A 46 1.81 7.93 -3.67
C GLU A 46 0.65 7.49 -2.78
N VAL A 47 -0.57 7.69 -3.26
CA VAL A 47 -1.80 7.45 -2.52
C VAL A 47 -2.81 6.75 -3.42
N VAL A 48 -3.48 5.73 -2.86
CA VAL A 48 -4.51 4.91 -3.51
C VAL A 48 -5.81 4.95 -2.73
N TRP A 49 -6.92 4.72 -3.42
CA TRP A 49 -8.21 4.43 -2.83
C TRP A 49 -8.53 2.97 -3.04
N LEU A 50 -8.93 2.28 -1.96
CA LEU A 50 -9.53 0.96 -2.08
C LEU A 50 -11.04 1.08 -2.26
N GLU A 51 -11.60 0.20 -3.09
CA GLU A 51 -13.04 0.05 -3.29
C GLU A 51 -13.78 -0.13 -1.94
N ALA A 52 -15.06 0.23 -1.90
CA ALA A 52 -15.91 -0.14 -0.79
C ALA A 52 -16.19 -1.65 -0.79
N SER A 53 -16.26 -2.27 0.39
CA SER A 53 -16.57 -3.70 0.54
C SER A 53 -17.48 -3.93 1.74
N GLY A 54 -18.75 -4.24 1.47
CA GLY A 54 -19.76 -4.48 2.50
C GLY A 54 -19.87 -3.31 3.48
N ILE A 55 -19.33 -3.48 4.68
CA ILE A 55 -19.34 -2.49 5.76
C ILE A 55 -18.17 -1.50 5.69
N GLU A 56 -17.14 -1.78 4.89
CA GLU A 56 -15.99 -0.92 4.73
C GLU A 56 -16.23 0.08 3.61
N GLN A 57 -16.21 1.38 3.94
CA GLN A 57 -16.31 2.43 2.95
C GLN A 57 -15.02 2.53 2.13
N ARG A 58 -15.14 3.16 0.97
CA ARG A 58 -14.00 3.58 0.16
C ARG A 58 -13.07 4.44 1.01
N ALA A 59 -11.78 4.12 1.03
CA ALA A 59 -10.81 4.78 1.91
C ALA A 59 -9.45 4.93 1.24
N MET A 60 -8.72 5.95 1.68
CA MET A 60 -7.46 6.39 1.10
C MET A 60 -6.27 5.88 1.92
N TYR A 61 -5.23 5.36 1.25
CA TYR A 61 -4.03 4.80 1.86
C TYR A 61 -2.76 5.19 1.11
N GLY A 62 -1.66 5.35 1.84
CA GLY A 62 -0.37 5.72 1.27
C GLY A 62 0.67 6.02 2.35
N PRO A 63 1.96 6.17 1.97
CA PRO A 63 3.06 6.36 2.90
C PRO A 63 2.94 7.62 3.77
N ALA A 64 2.34 8.70 3.24
CA ALA A 64 2.11 9.94 3.97
C ALA A 64 1.24 9.75 5.24
N PHE A 65 0.44 8.68 5.29
CA PHE A 65 -0.41 8.33 6.43
C PHE A 65 0.24 7.24 7.32
N GLY A 66 1.47 6.84 7.03
CA GLY A 66 2.17 5.74 7.70
C GLY A 66 1.69 4.35 7.26
N HIS A 67 1.03 4.24 6.11
CA HIS A 67 0.59 2.98 5.54
C HIS A 67 1.63 2.41 4.58
N ARG A 68 1.76 1.08 4.57
CA ARG A 68 2.39 0.35 3.46
C ARG A 68 1.31 -0.27 2.62
N VAL A 69 1.47 -0.21 1.30
CA VAL A 69 0.56 -0.82 0.33
C VAL A 69 1.35 -1.89 -0.40
N ILE A 70 0.96 -3.14 -0.21
CA ILE A 70 1.69 -4.31 -0.69
C ILE A 70 0.79 -5.01 -1.70
N PRO A 71 1.15 -5.06 -2.99
CA PRO A 71 0.41 -5.85 -3.96
C PRO A 71 0.46 -7.32 -3.57
N LEU A 72 -0.71 -7.95 -3.58
CA LEU A 72 -0.83 -9.39 -3.48
C LEU A 72 -0.73 -9.93 -4.90
N SER A 73 0.22 -10.82 -5.15
CA SER A 73 0.21 -11.63 -6.36
C SER A 73 -0.94 -12.63 -6.25
N ASP A 74 -1.69 -12.83 -7.33
CA ASP A 74 -2.44 -14.09 -7.53
C ASP A 74 -1.46 -15.23 -7.83
#